data_AF-A0AAZ3PMR7-F1
#
_entry.id   AF-A0AAZ3PMR7-F1
#
_cell.length_a   1.000
_cell.length_b   1.000
_cell.length_c   1.000
_cell.angle_alpha   90.00
_cell.angle_beta   90.00
_cell.angle_gamma   90.00
#
_symmetry.space_group_name_H-M   'P 1'
#
loop_
_entity.id
_entity.type
_entity.pdbx_description
1 polymer ?
#
loop_
_entity_poly.entity_id
_entity_poly.type
_entity_poly.pdbx_seq_one_letter_code
_entity_poly.pdbx_strand_id
1 'polypeptide(L)'
;MTLQTVTWMSAFLCLAQVCSMPMPCQLQGQLVRITHNLLRDMGGNFPLECLQENVFVPFPATAFATSDAPQVRYLQPDPKAIYETLKNIDTLFGADDLPTKWDQRKLENFQNIVYRQIEESKCVSYYANTDRLTVYLWTEGLKTYFGNIAAVLKEKNFSYCAWEVVRQELLYSLQFILQHNSDSLLWANRT
;
A
#
# COMPACT_ATOMS: atom_id res chain seq x y z
N MET A 1 -47.35 -13.41 -23.94
CA MET A 1 -46.30 -12.62 -24.61
C MET A 1 -45.95 -11.34 -23.85
N THR A 2 -46.94 -10.55 -23.40
CA THR A 2 -46.71 -9.29 -22.66
C THR A 2 -46.02 -9.43 -21.29
N LEU A 3 -46.29 -10.51 -20.54
CA LEU A 3 -45.66 -10.73 -19.23
C LEU A 3 -44.17 -11.11 -19.33
N GLN A 4 -43.80 -11.91 -20.34
CA GLN A 4 -42.41 -12.29 -20.60
C GLN A 4 -41.56 -11.11 -21.08
N THR A 5 -42.12 -10.21 -21.89
CA THR A 5 -41.40 -9.01 -22.32
C THR A 5 -41.16 -8.05 -21.15
N VAL A 6 -42.11 -7.93 -20.21
CA VAL A 6 -41.95 -7.08 -19.01
C VAL A 6 -40.90 -7.64 -18.03
N THR A 7 -40.81 -8.96 -17.86
CA THR A 7 -39.78 -9.58 -17.00
C THR A 7 -38.38 -9.44 -17.58
N TRP A 8 -38.21 -9.55 -18.90
CA TRP A 8 -36.92 -9.32 -19.55
C TRP A 8 -36.50 -7.86 -19.47
N MET A 9 -37.41 -6.91 -19.69
CA MET A 9 -37.12 -5.48 -19.58
C MET A 9 -36.74 -5.06 -18.16
N SER A 10 -37.40 -5.61 -17.14
CA SER A 10 -37.02 -5.37 -15.73
C SER A 10 -35.67 -5.99 -15.38
N ALA A 11 -35.37 -7.21 -15.85
CA ALA A 11 -34.06 -7.82 -15.66
C ALA A 11 -32.93 -7.00 -16.32
N PHE A 12 -33.13 -6.51 -17.55
CA PHE A 12 -32.16 -5.63 -18.22
C PHE A 12 -32.00 -4.29 -17.51
N LEU A 13 -33.08 -3.68 -17.02
CA LEU A 13 -33.02 -2.44 -16.22
C LEU A 13 -32.26 -2.65 -14.91
N CYS A 14 -32.49 -3.76 -14.21
CA CYS A 14 -31.75 -4.10 -12.99
C CYS A 14 -30.26 -4.35 -13.27
N LEU A 15 -29.93 -5.08 -14.33
CA LEU A 15 -28.53 -5.31 -14.74
C LEU A 15 -27.84 -3.99 -15.13
N ALA A 16 -28.53 -3.11 -15.86
CA ALA A 16 -28.01 -1.80 -16.22
C ALA A 16 -27.77 -0.90 -14.98
N GLN A 17 -28.66 -0.95 -13.97
CA GLN A 17 -28.50 -0.19 -12.72
C GLN A 17 -27.34 -0.69 -11.85
N VAL A 18 -27.11 -2.01 -11.79
CA VAL A 18 -25.95 -2.57 -11.06
C VAL A 18 -24.64 -2.23 -11.75
N CYS A 19 -24.60 -2.23 -13.08
CA CYS A 19 -23.40 -1.89 -13.87
C CYS A 19 -23.13 -0.37 -13.97
N SER A 20 -24.04 0.49 -13.47
CA SER A 20 -23.89 1.96 -13.52
C SER A 20 -23.66 2.61 -12.16
N MET A 21 -23.60 1.83 -11.06
CA MET A 21 -23.16 2.38 -9.78
C MET A 21 -21.66 2.69 -9.85
N PRO A 22 -21.24 3.95 -9.62
CA PRO A 22 -19.82 4.29 -9.54
C PRO A 22 -19.20 3.45 -8.42
N MET A 23 -18.10 2.76 -8.71
CA MET A 23 -17.34 2.13 -7.61
C MET A 23 -16.91 3.24 -6.64
N PRO A 24 -17.16 3.06 -5.33
CA PRO A 24 -16.74 4.04 -4.35
C PRO A 24 -15.22 4.18 -4.41
N CYS A 25 -14.73 5.43 -4.50
CA CYS A 25 -13.31 5.69 -4.59
C CYS A 25 -12.63 5.41 -3.25
N GLN A 26 -12.01 4.25 -3.10
CA GLN A 26 -11.49 3.81 -1.79
C GLN A 26 -10.25 2.92 -1.94
N LEU A 27 -9.36 3.01 -0.96
CA LEU A 27 -8.36 2.01 -0.66
C LEU A 27 -9.03 0.82 0.04
N GLN A 28 -8.71 -0.40 -0.38
CA GLN A 28 -9.30 -1.59 0.22
C GLN A 28 -8.40 -2.08 1.34
N GLY A 29 -8.83 -1.88 2.59
CA GLY A 29 -8.01 -2.28 3.74
C GLY A 29 -7.71 -3.77 3.77
N GLN A 30 -8.59 -4.59 3.21
CA GLN A 30 -8.35 -6.03 3.08
C GLN A 30 -7.23 -6.36 2.09
N LEU A 31 -7.09 -5.64 0.97
CA LEU A 31 -5.97 -5.86 0.06
C LEU A 31 -4.65 -5.42 0.72
N VAL A 32 -4.64 -4.28 1.44
CA VAL A 32 -3.45 -3.86 2.21
C VAL A 32 -3.07 -4.89 3.28
N ARG A 33 -4.06 -5.53 3.93
CA ARG A 33 -3.83 -6.61 4.89
C ARG A 33 -3.24 -7.85 4.22
N ILE A 34 -3.74 -8.22 3.04
CA ILE A 34 -3.20 -9.33 2.25
C ILE A 34 -1.75 -9.02 1.82
N THR A 35 -1.48 -7.81 1.33
CA THR A 35 -0.14 -7.31 1.01
C THR A 35 0.81 -7.46 2.20
N HIS A 36 0.41 -6.97 3.38
CA HIS A 36 1.20 -7.11 4.61
C HIS A 36 1.48 -8.58 4.96
N ASN A 37 0.47 -9.44 4.91
CA ASN A 37 0.63 -10.86 5.23
C ASN A 37 1.54 -11.57 4.23
N LEU A 38 1.40 -11.32 2.93
CA LEU A 38 2.28 -11.90 1.91
C LEU A 38 3.72 -11.46 2.11
N LEU A 39 3.96 -10.19 2.44
CA LEU A 39 5.30 -9.66 2.76
C LEU A 39 5.91 -10.30 4.01
N ARG A 40 5.08 -10.59 5.02
CA ARG A 40 5.52 -11.30 6.22
C ARG A 40 5.89 -12.74 5.87
N ASP A 41 5.02 -13.40 5.12
CA ASP A 41 5.06 -14.84 4.91
C ASP A 41 6.02 -15.27 3.80
N MET A 42 6.45 -14.37 2.90
CA MET A 42 7.41 -14.67 1.82
C MET A 42 8.84 -14.91 2.33
N GLY A 43 9.27 -14.14 3.33
CA GLY A 43 10.57 -14.32 4.00
C GLY A 43 10.48 -15.07 5.32
N GLY A 44 9.27 -15.20 5.89
CA GLY A 44 9.06 -15.82 7.20
C GLY A 44 9.73 -15.04 8.33
N ASN A 45 10.32 -15.76 9.28
CA ASN A 45 11.06 -15.17 10.39
C ASN A 45 12.31 -14.45 9.89
N PHE A 46 12.69 -13.35 10.55
CA PHE A 46 13.92 -12.64 10.21
C PHE A 46 15.14 -13.56 10.41
N PRO A 47 16.01 -13.74 9.40
CA PRO A 47 17.14 -14.68 9.49
C PRO A 47 18.19 -14.21 10.50
N LEU A 48 18.71 -15.13 11.31
CA LEU A 48 19.72 -14.81 12.32
C LEU A 48 21.03 -14.33 11.69
N GLU A 49 21.38 -14.83 10.50
CA GLU A 49 22.56 -14.39 9.75
C GLU A 49 22.50 -12.90 9.36
N CYS A 50 21.29 -12.32 9.29
CA CYS A 50 21.07 -10.94 8.91
C CYS A 50 21.12 -9.96 10.09
N LEU A 51 21.16 -10.46 11.34
CA LEU A 51 21.23 -9.60 12.53
C LEU A 51 22.54 -8.79 12.63
N GLN A 52 23.59 -9.23 11.94
CA GLN A 52 24.89 -8.55 11.94
C GLN A 52 24.95 -7.39 10.94
N GLU A 53 23.99 -7.29 10.01
CA GLU A 53 23.89 -6.12 9.12
C GLU A 53 23.34 -4.93 9.91
N ASN A 54 24.23 -4.01 10.26
CA ASN A 54 23.85 -2.75 10.89
C ASN A 54 23.33 -1.77 9.82
N VAL A 55 22.06 -1.92 9.47
CA VAL A 55 21.37 -1.08 8.50
C VAL A 55 20.16 -0.47 9.18
N PHE A 56 20.10 0.86 9.20
CA PHE A 56 18.99 1.60 9.78
C PHE A 56 18.32 2.45 8.70
N VAL A 57 17.05 2.17 8.42
CA VAL A 57 16.21 3.03 7.60
C VAL A 57 15.13 3.59 8.54
N PRO A 58 15.13 4.89 8.84
CA PRO A 58 14.14 5.44 9.75
C PRO A 58 12.74 5.42 9.11
N PHE A 59 11.75 4.98 9.88
CA PHE A 59 10.34 5.08 9.52
C PHE A 59 9.95 6.54 9.19
N PRO A 60 9.17 6.79 8.12
CA PRO A 60 8.87 8.15 7.70
C PRO A 60 7.66 8.69 8.42
N ALA A 61 7.80 9.01 9.70
CA ALA A 61 6.72 9.59 10.50
C ALA A 61 6.13 10.86 9.85
N THR A 62 6.97 11.69 9.22
CA THR A 62 6.52 12.87 8.47
C THR A 62 5.67 12.53 7.26
N ALA A 63 5.83 11.34 6.65
CA ALA A 63 5.01 10.90 5.54
C ALA A 63 3.56 10.56 5.93
N PHE A 64 3.34 10.28 7.21
CA PHE A 64 2.06 9.86 7.74
C PHE A 64 1.47 10.87 8.74
N ALA A 65 2.01 12.09 8.77
CA ALA A 65 1.54 13.20 9.60
C ALA A 65 0.47 14.04 8.89
N THR A 66 -0.49 14.57 9.66
CA THR A 66 -1.50 15.53 9.19
C THR A 66 -1.16 16.94 9.67
N SER A 67 -1.50 17.96 8.88
CA SER A 67 -1.20 19.37 9.18
C SER A 67 -1.89 19.92 10.44
N ASP A 68 -3.01 19.32 10.84
CA ASP A 68 -3.89 19.88 11.88
C ASP A 68 -3.57 19.35 13.29
N ALA A 69 -2.63 18.41 13.42
CA ALA A 69 -2.24 17.83 14.69
C ALA A 69 -1.06 18.61 15.30
N PRO A 70 -1.23 19.26 16.48
CA PRO A 70 -0.14 20.06 17.09
C PRO A 70 1.06 19.22 17.55
N GLN A 71 0.97 17.90 17.49
CA GLN A 71 1.94 16.95 18.02
C GLN A 71 1.90 15.67 17.17
N VAL A 72 3.04 15.00 16.97
CA VAL A 72 3.25 13.69 16.28
C VAL A 72 2.36 12.54 16.82
N ARG A 73 1.52 12.83 17.82
CA ARG A 73 0.66 11.91 18.55
C ARG A 73 -0.62 11.49 17.81
N TYR A 74 -0.93 12.15 16.68
CA TYR A 74 -2.08 11.83 15.83
C TYR A 74 -1.63 11.61 14.38
N LEU A 75 -0.77 10.61 14.17
CA LEU A 75 -0.42 10.16 12.82
C LEU A 75 -1.65 9.44 12.24
N GLN A 76 -2.31 10.06 11.27
CA GLN A 76 -3.37 9.46 10.46
C GLN A 76 -2.98 9.63 8.99
N PRO A 77 -2.60 8.56 8.28
CA PRO A 77 -2.17 8.68 6.89
C PRO A 77 -3.24 9.32 6.00
N ASP A 78 -2.84 10.33 5.23
CA ASP A 78 -3.68 10.81 4.12
C ASP A 78 -3.84 9.66 3.10
N PRO A 79 -5.05 9.39 2.58
CA PRO A 79 -5.25 8.34 1.58
C PRO A 79 -4.33 8.42 0.36
N LYS A 80 -3.96 9.63 -0.08
CA LYS A 80 -2.99 9.82 -1.16
C LYS A 80 -1.59 9.40 -0.76
N ALA A 81 -1.19 9.66 0.49
CA ALA A 81 0.09 9.20 1.01
C ALA A 81 0.16 7.66 1.02
N ILE A 82 -0.93 6.97 1.38
CA ILE A 82 -1.01 5.50 1.31
C ILE A 82 -0.91 5.03 -0.15
N TYR A 83 -1.69 5.63 -1.05
CA TYR A 83 -1.66 5.31 -2.48
C TYR A 83 -0.26 5.46 -3.07
N GLU A 84 0.43 6.57 -2.77
CA GLU A 84 1.80 6.80 -3.23
C GLU A 84 2.82 5.88 -2.54
N THR A 85 2.59 5.51 -1.28
CA THR A 85 3.41 4.47 -0.60
C THR A 85 3.33 3.14 -1.36
N LEU A 86 2.12 2.71 -1.76
CA LEU A 86 1.93 1.48 -2.53
C LEU A 86 2.61 1.56 -3.90
N LYS A 87 2.54 2.69 -4.59
CA LYS A 87 3.27 2.90 -5.87
C LYS A 87 4.79 2.83 -5.71
N ASN A 88 5.32 3.38 -4.64
CA ASN A 88 6.76 3.28 -4.36
C ASN A 88 7.16 1.83 -4.03
N ILE A 89 6.32 1.07 -3.31
CA ILE A 89 6.52 -0.37 -3.10
C ILE A 89 6.50 -1.12 -4.43
N ASP A 90 5.51 -0.88 -5.29
CA ASP A 90 5.41 -1.51 -6.61
C ASP A 90 6.68 -1.26 -7.45
N THR A 91 7.14 0.00 -7.48
CA THR A 91 8.37 0.40 -8.18
C THR A 91 9.60 -0.31 -7.61
N LEU A 92 9.72 -0.38 -6.27
CA LEU A 92 10.84 -1.04 -5.59
C LEU A 92 10.90 -2.54 -5.90
N PHE A 93 9.74 -3.20 -5.96
CA PHE A 93 9.63 -4.62 -6.26
C PHE A 93 9.59 -4.92 -7.76
N GLY A 94 9.68 -3.92 -8.63
CA GLY A 94 9.89 -4.10 -10.07
C GLY A 94 11.36 -4.30 -10.47
N ALA A 95 12.28 -4.37 -9.49
CA ALA A 95 13.70 -4.58 -9.74
C ALA A 95 14.03 -6.03 -10.15
N ASP A 96 15.08 -6.23 -10.94
CA ASP A 96 15.51 -7.56 -11.41
C ASP A 96 16.22 -8.38 -10.31
N ASP A 97 16.79 -7.70 -9.29
CA ASP A 97 17.65 -8.31 -8.25
C ASP A 97 16.88 -8.67 -6.96
N LEU A 98 15.67 -9.20 -7.09
CA LEU A 98 14.88 -9.66 -5.95
C LEU A 98 15.48 -10.93 -5.31
N PRO A 99 15.35 -11.12 -3.99
CA PRO A 99 15.96 -12.23 -3.28
C PRO A 99 15.29 -13.56 -3.66
N THR A 100 16.08 -14.47 -4.22
CA THR A 100 15.64 -15.81 -4.64
C THR A 100 15.31 -16.74 -3.47
N LYS A 101 15.77 -16.42 -2.26
CA LYS A 101 15.50 -17.19 -1.03
C LYS A 101 14.07 -17.04 -0.51
N TRP A 102 13.35 -15.99 -0.90
CA TRP A 102 11.94 -15.84 -0.55
C TRP A 102 11.07 -16.86 -1.28
N ASP A 103 9.89 -17.15 -0.71
CA ASP A 103 8.85 -17.89 -1.40
C ASP A 103 8.39 -17.11 -2.63
N GLN A 104 8.83 -17.55 -3.81
CA GLN A 104 8.62 -16.85 -5.08
C GLN A 104 7.13 -16.76 -5.45
N ARG A 105 6.31 -17.73 -5.06
CA ARG A 105 4.87 -17.68 -5.32
C ARG A 105 4.20 -16.62 -4.45
N LYS A 106 4.61 -16.47 -3.20
CA LYS A 106 4.10 -15.38 -2.33
C LYS A 106 4.59 -14.02 -2.78
N LEU A 107 5.83 -13.92 -3.27
CA LEU A 107 6.38 -12.70 -3.87
C LEU A 107 5.59 -12.27 -5.11
N GLU A 108 5.33 -13.18 -6.04
CA GLU A 108 4.50 -12.91 -7.22
C GLU A 108 3.08 -12.47 -6.83
N ASN A 109 2.45 -13.19 -5.88
CA ASN A 109 1.14 -12.81 -5.36
C ASN A 109 1.17 -11.43 -4.70
N PHE A 110 2.24 -11.10 -3.97
CA PHE A 110 2.41 -9.79 -3.34
C PHE A 110 2.42 -8.68 -4.39
N GLN A 111 3.26 -8.81 -5.42
CA GLN A 111 3.33 -7.85 -6.54
C GLN A 111 1.95 -7.69 -7.21
N ASN A 112 1.26 -8.80 -7.49
CA ASN A 112 -0.07 -8.78 -8.08
C ASN A 112 -1.12 -8.07 -7.22
N ILE A 113 -1.11 -8.28 -5.90
CA ILE A 113 -2.08 -7.63 -4.98
C ILE A 113 -1.76 -6.15 -4.81
N VAL A 114 -0.47 -5.77 -4.74
CA VAL A 114 -0.05 -4.35 -4.73
C VAL A 114 -0.53 -3.65 -6.00
N TYR A 115 -0.21 -4.20 -7.17
CA TYR A 115 -0.65 -3.68 -8.46
C TYR A 115 -2.17 -3.54 -8.53
N ARG A 116 -2.91 -4.59 -8.13
CA ARG A 116 -4.38 -4.57 -8.07
C ARG A 116 -4.91 -3.44 -7.19
N GLN A 117 -4.37 -3.26 -5.98
CA GLN A 117 -4.78 -2.19 -5.09
C GLN A 117 -4.54 -0.81 -5.73
N ILE A 118 -3.41 -0.60 -6.40
CA ILE A 118 -3.10 0.66 -7.10
C ILE A 118 -4.13 0.90 -8.21
N GLU A 119 -4.36 -0.08 -9.08
CA GLU A 119 -5.31 0.03 -10.20
C GLU A 119 -6.73 0.32 -9.74
N GLU A 120 -7.23 -0.41 -8.74
CA GLU A 120 -8.59 -0.26 -8.21
C GLU A 120 -8.78 1.04 -7.41
N SER A 121 -7.71 1.71 -6.98
CA SER A 121 -7.77 2.95 -6.18
C SER A 121 -7.17 4.18 -6.85
N LYS A 122 -6.91 4.14 -8.16
CA LYS A 122 -6.38 5.28 -8.95
C LYS A 122 -7.09 6.60 -8.70
N CYS A 123 -8.40 6.56 -8.48
CA CYS A 123 -9.25 7.72 -8.21
C CYS A 123 -8.76 8.53 -6.98
N VAL A 124 -8.10 7.89 -6.00
CA VAL A 124 -7.60 8.53 -4.77
C VAL A 124 -6.59 9.63 -5.10
N SER A 125 -5.78 9.45 -6.15
CA SER A 125 -4.80 10.46 -6.60
C SER A 125 -5.45 11.81 -6.96
N TYR A 126 -6.69 11.78 -7.45
CA TYR A 126 -7.44 12.97 -7.89
C TYR A 126 -8.34 13.57 -6.80
N TYR A 127 -8.41 12.98 -5.60
CA TYR A 127 -9.32 13.43 -4.56
C TYR A 127 -8.92 14.80 -3.99
N ALA A 128 -9.78 15.82 -4.03
CA ALA A 128 -9.37 17.21 -3.83
C ALA A 128 -9.20 17.70 -2.36
N ASN A 129 -9.37 16.83 -1.36
CA ASN A 129 -9.52 17.27 0.04
C ASN A 129 -8.21 17.39 0.86
N THR A 130 -7.04 17.33 0.24
CA THR A 130 -5.76 17.42 0.98
C THR A 130 -5.15 18.82 0.87
N ASP A 131 -4.86 19.45 2.00
CA ASP A 131 -4.15 20.73 2.04
C ASP A 131 -2.73 20.63 1.45
N ARG A 132 -2.24 21.73 0.85
CA ARG A 132 -0.93 21.78 0.18
C ARG A 132 0.23 21.44 1.11
N LEU A 133 0.18 21.87 2.37
CA LEU A 133 1.23 21.57 3.34
C LEU A 133 1.27 20.07 3.63
N THR A 134 0.10 19.44 3.82
CA THR A 134 -0.01 17.98 4.00
C THR A 134 0.54 17.24 2.78
N VAL A 135 0.20 17.68 1.56
CA VAL A 135 0.76 17.10 0.32
C VAL A 135 2.29 17.19 0.28
N TYR A 136 2.83 18.36 0.58
CA TYR A 136 4.27 18.58 0.59
C TYR A 136 4.98 17.68 1.62
N LEU A 137 4.45 17.61 2.85
CA LEU A 137 5.02 16.80 3.93
C LEU A 137 5.09 15.33 3.57
N TRP A 138 4.01 14.74 3.05
CA TRP A 138 4.06 13.33 2.68
C TRP A 138 4.88 13.06 1.43
N THR A 139 4.89 13.98 0.46
CA THR A 139 5.71 13.82 -0.75
C THR A 139 7.19 13.77 -0.40
N GLU A 140 7.69 14.74 0.38
CA GLU A 140 9.10 14.76 0.79
C GLU A 140 9.43 13.60 1.74
N GLY A 141 8.54 13.29 2.69
CA GLY A 141 8.71 12.16 3.61
C GLY A 141 8.87 10.81 2.88
N LEU A 142 7.98 10.51 1.92
CA LEU A 142 8.06 9.29 1.13
C LEU A 142 9.29 9.26 0.22
N LYS A 143 9.62 10.40 -0.41
CA LYS A 143 10.80 10.52 -1.26
C LYS A 143 12.09 10.24 -0.49
N THR A 144 12.25 10.82 0.70
CA THR A 144 13.40 10.54 1.57
C THR A 144 13.42 9.07 1.99
N TYR A 145 12.28 8.51 2.39
CA TYR A 145 12.19 7.13 2.86
C TYR A 145 12.58 6.11 1.80
N PHE A 146 11.93 6.13 0.64
CA PHE A 146 12.21 5.19 -0.44
C PHE A 146 13.58 5.46 -1.08
N GLY A 147 14.05 6.71 -1.08
CA GLY A 147 15.42 7.04 -1.43
C GLY A 147 16.45 6.37 -0.53
N ASN A 148 16.22 6.39 0.80
CA ASN A 148 17.09 5.71 1.77
C ASN A 148 17.04 4.18 1.63
N ILE A 149 15.86 3.60 1.39
CA ILE A 149 15.70 2.16 1.09
C ILE A 149 16.54 1.78 -0.13
N ALA A 150 16.41 2.52 -1.23
CA ALA A 150 17.16 2.25 -2.45
C ALA A 150 18.68 2.41 -2.24
N ALA A 151 19.09 3.41 -1.46
CA ALA A 151 20.49 3.60 -1.10
C ALA A 151 21.05 2.42 -0.29
N VAL A 152 20.30 1.93 0.69
CA VAL A 152 20.64 0.74 1.48
C VAL A 152 20.82 -0.50 0.62
N LEU A 153 19.85 -0.79 -0.26
CA LEU A 153 19.95 -1.93 -1.17
C LEU A 153 21.19 -1.82 -2.05
N LYS A 154 21.46 -0.63 -2.60
CA LYS A 154 22.64 -0.39 -3.43
C LYS A 154 23.95 -0.54 -2.66
N GLU A 155 24.06 0.03 -1.45
CA GLU A 155 25.26 -0.08 -0.61
C GLU A 155 25.60 -1.53 -0.27
N LYS A 156 24.57 -2.35 -0.05
CA LYS A 156 24.71 -3.77 0.28
C LYS A 156 24.67 -4.69 -0.95
N ASN A 157 24.77 -4.14 -2.17
CA ASN A 157 24.74 -4.88 -3.43
C ASN A 157 23.53 -5.84 -3.54
N PHE A 158 22.36 -5.37 -3.12
CA PHE A 158 21.10 -6.13 -3.16
C PHE A 158 21.21 -7.49 -2.45
N SER A 159 22.02 -7.56 -1.39
CA SER A 159 22.18 -8.78 -0.59
C SER A 159 20.83 -9.28 -0.06
N TYR A 160 20.75 -10.58 0.20
CA TYR A 160 19.58 -11.18 0.84
C TYR A 160 19.22 -10.49 2.16
N CYS A 161 20.22 -10.17 2.98
CA CYS A 161 19.98 -9.54 4.27
C CYS A 161 19.55 -8.08 4.15
N ALA A 162 20.04 -7.34 3.15
CA ALA A 162 19.55 -6.00 2.87
C ALA A 162 18.06 -6.01 2.49
N TRP A 163 17.65 -6.99 1.68
CA TRP A 163 16.24 -7.20 1.37
C TRP A 163 15.40 -7.61 2.59
N GLU A 164 15.93 -8.42 3.50
CA GLU A 164 15.23 -8.75 4.76
C GLU A 164 15.03 -7.52 5.65
N VAL A 165 16.01 -6.60 5.71
CA VAL A 165 15.86 -5.32 6.43
C VAL A 165 14.77 -4.48 5.77
N VAL A 166 14.81 -4.31 4.45
CA VAL A 166 13.78 -3.58 3.70
C VAL A 166 12.40 -4.20 3.92
N ARG A 167 12.29 -5.52 3.92
CA ARG A 167 11.05 -6.24 4.19
C ARG A 167 10.48 -5.91 5.57
N GLN A 168 11.30 -5.85 6.62
CA GLN A 168 10.86 -5.47 7.97
C GLN A 168 10.37 -4.02 8.04
N GLU A 169 11.06 -3.09 7.39
CA GLU A 169 10.66 -1.68 7.36
C GLU A 169 9.32 -1.46 6.63
N LEU A 170 9.13 -2.16 5.52
CA LEU A 170 7.87 -2.15 4.79
C LEU A 170 6.74 -2.86 5.56
N LEU A 171 7.04 -3.93 6.30
CA LEU A 171 6.08 -4.55 7.21
C LEU A 171 5.61 -3.57 8.28
N TYR A 172 6.55 -2.88 8.94
CA TYR A 172 6.22 -1.86 9.93
C TYR A 172 5.35 -0.74 9.31
N SER A 173 5.69 -0.29 8.10
CA SER A 173 4.95 0.75 7.38
C SER A 173 3.51 0.33 7.03
N LEU A 174 3.34 -0.88 6.48
CA LEU A 174 2.02 -1.41 6.15
C LEU A 174 1.19 -1.68 7.42
N GLN A 175 1.83 -2.17 8.49
CA GLN A 175 1.18 -2.37 9.78
C GLN A 175 0.70 -1.05 10.38
N PHE A 176 1.51 0.01 10.28
CA PHE A 176 1.15 1.36 10.69
C PHE A 176 -0.08 1.86 9.94
N ILE A 177 -0.10 1.71 8.61
CA ILE A 177 -1.25 2.05 7.76
C ILE A 177 -2.50 1.28 8.19
N LEU A 178 -2.40 -0.03 8.43
CA LEU A 178 -3.55 -0.84 8.86
C LEU A 178 -4.14 -0.40 10.20
N GLN A 179 -3.31 0.12 11.12
CA GLN A 179 -3.74 0.54 12.47
C GLN A 179 -4.33 1.94 12.51
N HIS A 180 -3.89 2.85 11.64
CA HIS A 180 -4.20 4.27 11.74
C HIS A 180 -5.12 4.80 10.62
N ASN A 181 -5.76 3.92 9.85
CA ASN A 181 -6.66 4.31 8.75
C ASN A 181 -8.10 3.80 8.88
N SER A 182 -8.45 3.14 9.98
CA SER A 182 -9.79 2.58 10.19
C SER A 182 -10.91 3.59 10.01
N ASP A 183 -10.64 4.87 10.32
CA ASP A 183 -11.62 5.94 10.37
C ASP A 183 -11.59 6.83 9.12
N SER A 184 -10.76 6.50 8.13
CA SER A 184 -10.63 7.26 6.89
C SER A 184 -11.82 7.03 5.95
N LEU A 185 -12.41 8.11 5.43
CA LEU A 185 -13.53 8.08 4.47
C LEU A 185 -13.23 7.29 3.19
N LEU A 186 -11.96 7.27 2.79
CA LEU A 186 -11.48 6.54 1.60
C LEU A 186 -10.95 5.15 1.96
N TRP A 187 -11.23 4.63 3.15
CA TRP A 187 -10.77 3.32 3.59
C TRP A 187 -11.94 2.34 3.72
N ALA A 188 -11.97 1.34 2.84
CA ALA A 188 -12.99 0.30 2.88
C ALA A 188 -12.58 -0.81 3.86
N ASN A 189 -13.24 -0.87 5.01
CA ASN A 189 -13.04 -1.92 6.01
C ASN A 189 -13.94 -3.12 5.68
N ARG A 190 -13.58 -3.91 4.66
CA ARG A 190 -14.28 -5.18 4.41
C ARG A 190 -13.69 -6.25 5.33
N THR A 191 -14.48 -6.64 6.33
CA THR A 191 -14.26 -7.75 7.26
C THR A 191 -14.03 -9.06 6.51
#